data_AF-A0AAX2F6U4-F1
#
_entry.id   AF-A0AAX2F6U4-F1
#
_cell.length_a   1.000
_cell.length_b   1.000
_cell.length_c   1.000
_cell.angle_alpha   90.00
_cell.angle_beta   90.00
_cell.angle_gamma   90.00
#
_symmetry.space_group_name_H-M   'P 1'
#
loop_
_entity.id
_entity.type
_entity.pdbx_description
1 polymer ?
#
loop_
_entity_poly.entity_id
_entity_poly.type
_entity_poly.pdbx_seq_one_letter_code
_entity_poly.pdbx_strand_id
1 'polypeptide(L)'
;METVRDLNMDSDEMQVVLSAIRSVSKRIKDVAETYKPLFGGEHFLTGKEVCERLYISPRTLQDYRDKGIIPYTQFAGKILYKVSDLERLLEENYNT
;
A
#
# COMPACT_ATOMS: atom_id res chain seq x y z
N MET A 1 10.75 -42.07 25.39
CA MET A 1 11.54 -41.27 24.43
C MET A 1 10.73 -41.20 23.16
N GLU A 2 9.96 -40.13 22.98
CA GLU A 2 9.25 -39.86 21.74
C GLU A 2 10.28 -39.62 20.64
N THR A 3 10.33 -40.52 19.67
CA THR A 3 11.08 -40.33 18.45
C THR A 3 10.45 -39.15 17.72
N VAL A 4 11.18 -38.04 17.71
CA VAL A 4 11.00 -36.92 16.78
C VAL A 4 11.16 -37.54 15.39
N ARG A 5 10.05 -37.97 14.78
CA ARG A 5 10.05 -38.48 13.41
C ARG A 5 10.46 -37.32 12.55
N ASP A 6 11.68 -37.43 12.09
CA ASP A 6 12.39 -36.51 11.24
C ASP A 6 11.49 -35.97 10.13
N LEU A 7 11.75 -34.72 9.77
CA LEU A 7 11.28 -34.02 8.58
C LEU A 7 11.72 -34.79 7.31
N ASN A 8 11.17 -35.98 7.10
CA ASN A 8 11.49 -36.82 5.97
C ASN A 8 10.87 -36.19 4.74
N MET A 9 11.70 -35.49 3.96
CA MET A 9 11.30 -34.75 2.76
C MET A 9 10.74 -35.64 1.65
N ASP A 10 10.93 -36.95 1.76
CA ASP A 10 10.45 -37.96 0.81
C ASP A 10 9.16 -38.66 1.28
N SER A 11 8.58 -38.26 2.41
CA SER A 11 7.23 -38.70 2.78
C SER A 11 6.21 -38.15 1.78
N ASP A 12 5.26 -38.99 1.37
CA ASP A 12 4.14 -38.60 0.49
C ASP A 12 3.41 -37.36 1.03
N GLU A 13 3.24 -37.29 2.35
CA GLU A 13 2.60 -36.16 3.04
C GLU A 13 3.41 -34.86 2.86
N MET A 14 4.75 -34.94 2.96
CA MET A 14 5.63 -33.80 2.78
C MET A 14 5.67 -33.33 1.32
N GLN A 15 5.59 -34.26 0.36
CA GLN A 15 5.50 -33.94 -1.06
C GLN A 15 4.22 -33.18 -1.40
N VAL A 16 3.09 -33.53 -0.79
CA VAL A 16 1.84 -32.76 -0.93
C VAL A 16 2.04 -31.33 -0.43
N VAL A 17 2.64 -31.15 0.75
CA VAL A 17 2.91 -29.81 1.32
C VAL A 17 3.84 -29.00 0.42
N LEU A 18 4.94 -29.59 -0.06
CA LEU A 18 5.89 -28.90 -0.96
C LEU A 18 5.22 -28.51 -2.29
N SER A 19 4.35 -29.36 -2.84
CA SER A 19 3.61 -29.04 -4.06
C SER A 19 2.62 -27.89 -3.86
N ALA A 20 1.97 -27.82 -2.70
CA ALA A 20 1.08 -26.74 -2.33
C ALA A 20 1.84 -25.41 -2.18
N ILE A 21 3.00 -25.43 -1.50
CA ILE A 21 3.88 -24.27 -1.36
C ILE A 21 4.32 -23.76 -2.74
N ARG A 22 4.82 -24.65 -3.60
CA ARG A 22 5.24 -24.27 -4.97
C ARG A 22 4.10 -23.65 -5.77
N SER A 23 2.89 -24.19 -5.64
CA SER A 23 1.70 -23.68 -6.32
C SER A 23 1.32 -22.28 -5.84
N VAL A 24 1.36 -22.03 -4.53
CA VAL A 24 1.13 -20.69 -3.95
C VAL A 24 2.23 -19.72 -4.40
N SER A 25 3.50 -20.11 -4.32
CA SER A 25 4.62 -19.27 -4.77
C SER A 25 4.50 -18.90 -6.24
N LYS A 26 4.08 -19.83 -7.10
CA LYS A 26 3.83 -19.54 -8.52
C LYS A 26 2.72 -18.50 -8.68
N ARG A 27 1.59 -18.67 -8.01
CA ARG A 27 0.48 -17.72 -8.06
C ARG A 27 0.86 -16.33 -7.56
N ILE A 28 1.69 -16.24 -6.52
CA ILE A 28 2.20 -14.95 -6.03
C ILE A 28 3.04 -14.25 -7.09
N LYS A 29 3.93 -14.98 -7.79
CA LYS A 29 4.73 -14.43 -8.89
C LYS A 29 3.84 -13.98 -10.05
N ASP A 30 2.90 -14.82 -10.47
CA ASP A 30 1.98 -14.49 -11.57
C ASP A 30 1.18 -13.21 -11.26
N VAL A 31 0.71 -13.07 -10.02
CA VAL A 31 0.02 -11.85 -9.55
C VAL A 31 0.98 -10.67 -9.53
N ALA A 32 2.19 -10.80 -9.02
CA ALA A 32 3.16 -9.70 -8.98
C ALA A 32 3.55 -9.19 -10.38
N GLU A 33 3.68 -10.10 -11.36
CA GLU A 33 4.04 -9.75 -12.74
C GLU A 33 2.86 -9.16 -13.53
N THR A 34 1.63 -9.60 -13.24
CA THR A 34 0.43 -9.15 -13.97
C THR A 34 -0.24 -7.95 -13.28
N TYR A 35 -0.01 -7.76 -11.99
CA TYR A 35 -0.57 -6.65 -11.22
C TYR A 35 0.09 -5.35 -11.66
N LYS A 36 -0.64 -4.60 -12.49
CA LYS A 36 -0.35 -3.20 -12.73
C LYS A 36 -1.08 -2.40 -11.65
N PRO A 37 -0.38 -1.84 -10.64
CA PRO A 37 -1.06 -1.12 -9.58
C PRO A 37 -1.83 0.06 -10.19
N LEU A 38 -3.01 0.32 -9.66
CA LEU A 38 -3.76 1.52 -10.04
C LEU A 38 -2.87 2.75 -9.77
N PHE A 39 -2.88 3.69 -10.70
CA PHE A 39 -2.05 4.89 -10.68
C PHE A 39 -0.53 4.65 -10.56
N GLY A 40 -0.03 3.50 -11.06
CA GLY A 40 1.42 3.25 -11.09
C GLY A 40 2.04 2.99 -9.71
N GLY A 41 1.23 2.63 -8.71
CA GLY A 41 1.67 2.38 -7.34
C GLY A 41 1.50 3.58 -6.42
N GLU A 42 1.06 4.72 -6.96
CA GLU A 42 0.77 5.91 -6.18
C GLU A 42 -0.49 5.72 -5.34
N HIS A 43 -0.40 6.11 -4.08
CA HIS A 43 -1.52 6.03 -3.15
C HIS A 43 -2.21 7.39 -3.10
N PHE A 44 -3.53 7.37 -3.27
CA PHE A 44 -4.35 8.57 -3.23
C PHE A 44 -5.27 8.55 -2.03
N LEU A 45 -5.33 9.69 -1.33
CA LEU A 45 -6.23 9.92 -0.21
C LEU A 45 -7.38 10.81 -0.64
N THR A 46 -8.54 10.59 -0.02
CA THR A 46 -9.67 11.50 -0.05
C THR A 46 -9.45 12.68 0.90
N GLY A 47 -10.22 13.76 0.74
CA GLY A 47 -10.15 14.89 1.66
C GLY A 47 -10.43 14.53 3.12
N LYS A 48 -11.29 13.54 3.38
CA LYS A 48 -11.57 13.05 4.73
C LYS A 48 -10.32 12.43 5.36
N GLU A 49 -9.65 11.54 4.64
CA GLU A 49 -8.43 10.87 5.13
C GLU A 49 -7.29 11.87 5.37
N VAL A 50 -7.15 12.87 4.50
CA VAL A 50 -6.16 13.94 4.72
C VAL A 50 -6.48 14.76 5.97
N CYS A 51 -7.74 15.14 6.18
CA CYS A 51 -8.15 15.84 7.39
C CYS A 51 -7.85 15.04 8.66
N GLU A 52 -8.13 13.73 8.64
CA GLU A 52 -7.87 12.83 9.76
C GLU A 52 -6.36 12.69 10.05
N ARG A 53 -5.53 12.53 9.02
CA ARG A 53 -4.07 12.37 9.18
C ARG A 53 -3.35 13.64 9.59
N LEU A 54 -3.74 14.79 9.02
CA LEU A 54 -3.12 16.08 9.30
C LEU A 54 -3.75 16.81 10.50
N TYR A 55 -4.80 16.23 11.10
CA TYR A 55 -5.57 16.84 12.19
C TYR A 55 -6.07 18.25 11.86
N ILE A 56 -6.58 18.44 10.64
CA ILE A 56 -7.12 19.72 10.16
C ILE A 56 -8.60 19.61 9.79
N SER A 57 -9.32 20.73 9.90
CA SER A 57 -10.72 20.78 9.48
C SER A 57 -10.86 20.72 7.95
N PRO A 58 -12.01 20.27 7.41
CA PRO A 58 -12.28 20.33 5.97
C PRO A 58 -12.18 21.75 5.39
N ARG A 59 -12.54 22.77 6.18
CA ARG A 59 -12.43 24.17 5.80
C ARG A 59 -10.96 24.59 5.66
N THR A 60 -10.11 24.17 6.59
CA THR A 60 -8.66 24.40 6.54
C THR A 60 -8.03 23.70 5.33
N LEU A 61 -8.40 22.45 5.06
CA LEU A 61 -7.92 21.73 3.89
C LEU A 61 -8.36 22.39 2.57
N GLN A 62 -9.56 22.98 2.54
CA GLN A 62 -9.99 23.81 1.42
C GLN A 62 -9.11 25.07 1.28
N ASP A 63 -8.89 25.82 2.36
CA ASP A 63 -8.02 27.01 2.32
C ASP A 63 -6.59 26.67 1.85
N TYR A 64 -6.04 25.54 2.27
CA TYR A 64 -4.71 25.10 1.84
C TYR A 64 -4.66 24.71 0.37
N ARG A 65 -5.72 24.10 -0.18
CA ARG A 65 -5.82 23.86 -1.63
C ARG A 65 -5.95 25.16 -2.40
N ASP A 66 -6.82 26.05 -1.96
CA ASP A 66 -7.09 27.32 -2.65
C ASP A 66 -5.83 28.21 -2.67
N LYS A 67 -5.00 28.13 -1.62
CA LYS A 67 -3.69 28.80 -1.54
C LYS A 67 -2.55 28.05 -2.25
N GLY A 68 -2.81 26.86 -2.81
CA GLY A 68 -1.79 26.04 -3.47
C GLY A 68 -0.75 25.42 -2.54
N ILE A 69 -1.02 25.38 -1.22
CA ILE A 69 -0.11 24.82 -0.22
C ILE A 69 -0.10 23.29 -0.29
N ILE A 70 -1.29 22.67 -0.30
CA ILE A 70 -1.42 21.21 -0.40
C ILE A 70 -1.74 20.85 -1.86
N PRO A 71 -0.85 20.10 -2.55
CA PRO A 71 -1.10 19.61 -3.90
C PRO A 71 -2.30 18.66 -3.94
N TYR A 72 -3.11 18.76 -4.98
CA TYR A 72 -4.23 17.83 -5.21
C TYR A 72 -4.34 17.46 -6.69
N THR A 73 -5.02 16.36 -6.97
CA THR A 73 -5.34 15.90 -8.32
C THR A 73 -6.84 15.66 -8.42
N GLN A 74 -7.45 16.05 -9.53
CA GLN A 74 -8.83 15.68 -9.83
C GLN A 74 -8.87 14.44 -10.71
N PHE A 75 -9.63 13.44 -10.28
CA PHE A 75 -9.88 12.22 -11.04
C PHE A 75 -11.39 11.94 -11.05
N ALA A 76 -11.99 11.91 -12.25
CA ALA A 76 -13.43 11.71 -12.45
C ALA A 76 -14.31 12.62 -11.56
N GLY A 77 -13.94 13.90 -11.43
CA GLY A 77 -14.67 14.88 -10.61
C GLY A 77 -14.44 14.76 -9.09
N LYS A 78 -13.63 13.80 -8.63
CA LYS A 78 -13.23 13.67 -7.22
C LYS A 78 -11.87 14.30 -7.00
N ILE A 79 -11.74 15.04 -5.89
CA ILE A 79 -10.44 15.58 -5.45
C ILE A 79 -9.72 14.53 -4.60
N LEU A 80 -8.50 14.21 -5.01
CA LEU A 80 -7.63 13.26 -4.38
C LEU A 80 -6.25 13.89 -4.10
N TYR A 81 -5.54 13.34 -3.12
CA TYR A 81 -4.23 13.82 -2.70
C TYR A 81 -3.23 12.68 -2.78
N LYS A 82 -2.11 12.89 -3.46
CA LYS A 82 -1.05 11.88 -3.52
C LYS A 82 -0.35 11.81 -2.16
N VAL A 83 -0.15 10.61 -1.66
CA VAL A 83 0.56 10.39 -0.39
C VAL A 83 1.99 10.91 -0.52
N SER A 84 2.67 10.62 -1.63
CA SER A 84 4.04 11.08 -1.89
C SER A 84 4.20 12.61 -1.85
N ASP A 85 3.22 13.35 -2.37
CA ASP A 85 3.24 14.82 -2.33
C ASP A 85 3.04 15.35 -0.91
N LEU A 86 2.18 14.70 -0.11
CA LEU A 86 1.96 15.07 1.29
C LEU A 86 3.19 14.76 2.15
N GLU A 87 3.82 13.60 1.95
CA GLU A 87 5.05 13.22 2.65
C GLU A 87 6.18 14.20 2.34
N ARG A 88 6.41 14.51 1.06
CA ARG A 88 7.41 15.52 0.67
C ARG A 88 7.14 16.88 1.29
N LEU A 89 5.88 17.33 1.27
CA LEU A 89 5.49 18.59 1.90
C LEU A 89 5.81 18.59 3.40
N LEU A 90 5.51 17.50 4.11
CA LEU A 90 5.82 17.39 5.54
C LEU A 90 7.32 17.36 5.78
N GLU A 91 8.09 16.61 5.00
CA GLU A 91 9.56 16.55 5.10
C GLU A 91 10.22 17.91 4.88
N GLU A 92 9.75 18.69 3.91
CA GLU A 92 10.27 20.04 3.62
C GLU A 92 10.00 21.05 4.75
N ASN A 93 8.93 20.84 5.54
CA ASN A 93 8.47 21.81 6.55
C ASN A 93 8.80 21.40 8.00
N TYR A 94 9.05 20.11 8.27
CA TYR A 94 9.27 19.59 9.63
C TYR A 94 10.71 19.15 9.94
N ASN A 95 11.60 19.08 8.95
CA ASN A 95 13.02 18.82 9.20
C ASN A 95 13.76 20.13 9.55
N THR A 96 13.83 20.44 10.85
CA THR A 96 14.76 21.42 11.45
C THR A 96 16.00 20.70 11.97
#